data_AF-A0AAU2G2S6-F1
#
_entry.id   AF-A0AAU2G2S6-F1
#
_cell.length_a   1.000
_cell.length_b   1.000
_cell.length_c   1.000
_cell.angle_alpha   90.00
_cell.angle_beta   90.00
_cell.angle_gamma   90.00
#
_symmetry.space_group_name_H-M   'P 1'
#
loop_
_entity.id
_entity.type
_entity.pdbx_description
1 polymer ?
#
loop_
_entity_poly.entity_id
_entity_poly.type
_entity_poly.pdbx_seq_one_letter_code
_entity_poly.pdbx_strand_id
1 'polypeptide(L)'
;MFWKRCRICNTTWQLTTAPCTRCSLDARLRKVFASPDGRTAPELDRLREHLVQADHPNYAITWLRKPNVQTTITALVREHPVITHTTLDTMTQTKTLDHFRSMLVSVGALEFRDEGLIRVEREVDVAVAEHQLGEHQRALRGFVDWHLMRRLRGRLKGTSASVQQIRNVRVLLSAADSFLHWLTVRKTSLRSCTQAEVESYLNSEPAYAAQCGAFVPWAVRQRYAAAGIKAPAIRWTGPAGPHDQDARWAVTRRLLHDGP
;
A
#
# COMPACT_ATOMS: atom_id res chain seq x y z
N MET A 1 23.28 -27.86 -39.47
CA MET A 1 23.08 -27.69 -38.00
C MET A 1 22.63 -26.24 -37.78
N PHE A 2 21.34 -26.00 -37.51
CA PHE A 2 20.74 -24.64 -37.58
C PHE A 2 20.76 -23.85 -36.26
N TRP A 3 21.28 -24.44 -35.19
CA TRP A 3 21.42 -23.77 -33.89
C TRP A 3 22.69 -22.92 -33.87
N LYS A 4 22.53 -21.64 -33.58
CA LYS A 4 23.62 -20.67 -33.41
C LYS A 4 23.58 -20.12 -31.99
N ARG A 5 24.75 -19.76 -31.45
CA ARG A 5 24.84 -19.01 -30.19
C ARG A 5 24.40 -17.56 -30.43
N CYS A 6 23.75 -16.97 -29.43
CA CYS A 6 23.40 -15.56 -29.44
C CYS A 6 24.66 -14.70 -29.62
N ARG A 7 24.64 -13.80 -30.61
CA ARG A 7 25.80 -12.94 -30.95
C ARG A 7 26.23 -11.96 -29.85
N ILE A 8 25.42 -11.78 -28.81
CA ILE A 8 25.69 -10.85 -27.70
C ILE A 8 26.25 -11.60 -26.50
N CYS A 9 25.50 -12.58 -25.95
CA CYS A 9 25.95 -13.30 -24.75
C CYS A 9 26.81 -14.53 -25.04
N ASN A 10 26.81 -15.06 -26.26
CA ASN A 10 27.46 -16.32 -26.64
C ASN A 10 27.07 -17.57 -25.81
N THR A 11 26.05 -17.46 -24.94
CA THR A 11 25.59 -18.56 -24.08
C THR A 11 24.31 -19.22 -24.58
N THR A 12 23.35 -18.43 -25.05
CA THR A 12 22.03 -18.95 -25.47
C THR A 12 22.08 -19.53 -26.88
N TRP A 13 21.62 -20.76 -27.06
CA TRP A 13 21.43 -21.38 -28.37
C TRP A 13 20.04 -21.07 -28.94
N GLN A 14 19.97 -20.76 -30.23
CA GLN A 14 18.74 -20.36 -30.91
C GLN A 14 18.81 -20.60 -32.43
N LEU A 15 17.65 -20.60 -33.08
CA LEU A 15 17.53 -20.81 -34.54
C LEU A 15 17.70 -19.52 -35.37
N THR A 16 17.80 -18.36 -34.72
CA THR A 16 17.86 -17.05 -35.38
C THR A 16 19.19 -16.34 -35.12
N THR A 17 19.53 -15.37 -35.98
CA THR A 17 20.70 -14.49 -35.80
C THR A 17 20.41 -13.25 -34.95
N ALA A 18 19.13 -12.99 -34.63
CA ALA A 18 18.71 -11.90 -33.76
C ALA A 18 19.26 -12.09 -32.34
N PRO A 19 19.50 -11.03 -31.55
CA PRO A 19 19.85 -11.20 -30.14
C PRO A 19 18.79 -12.01 -29.38
N CYS A 20 19.22 -12.89 -28.48
CA CYS A 20 18.29 -13.65 -27.66
C CYS A 20 17.41 -12.72 -26.80
N THR A 21 16.31 -13.24 -26.27
CA THR A 21 15.35 -12.43 -25.50
C THR A 21 15.98 -11.69 -24.33
N ARG A 22 16.91 -12.31 -23.58
CA ARG A 22 17.61 -11.65 -22.46
C ARG A 22 18.46 -10.47 -22.94
N CYS A 23 19.24 -10.64 -24.00
CA CYS A 23 20.06 -9.56 -24.55
C CYS A 23 19.20 -8.44 -25.18
N SER A 24 18.08 -8.80 -25.81
CA SER A 24 17.12 -7.83 -26.32
C SER A 24 16.43 -7.04 -25.20
N LEU A 25 16.12 -7.70 -24.07
CA LEU A 25 15.60 -7.06 -22.86
C LEU A 25 16.63 -6.10 -22.26
N ASP A 26 17.89 -6.53 -22.09
CA ASP A 26 18.96 -5.69 -21.54
C ASP A 26 19.16 -4.42 -22.37
N ALA A 27 19.28 -4.56 -23.69
CA ALA A 27 19.42 -3.43 -24.60
C ALA A 27 18.23 -2.45 -24.50
N ARG A 28 17.02 -2.98 -24.35
CA ARG A 28 15.82 -2.15 -24.16
C ARG A 28 15.81 -1.44 -22.81
N LEU A 29 16.15 -2.14 -21.73
CA LEU A 29 16.21 -1.57 -20.38
C LEU A 29 17.24 -0.44 -20.30
N ARG A 30 18.44 -0.64 -20.84
CA ARG A 30 19.47 0.42 -20.95
C ARG A 30 18.93 1.67 -21.64
N LYS A 31 18.15 1.49 -22.72
CA LYS A 31 17.56 2.62 -23.45
C LYS A 31 16.48 3.34 -22.64
N VAL A 32 15.57 2.62 -21.98
CA VAL A 32 14.44 3.24 -21.27
C VAL A 32 14.81 3.80 -19.90
N PHE A 33 15.87 3.29 -19.27
CA PHE A 33 16.37 3.76 -17.98
C PHE A 33 17.46 4.83 -18.10
N ALA A 34 17.88 5.19 -19.30
CA ALA A 34 18.83 6.27 -19.53
C ALA A 34 18.13 7.63 -19.48
N SER A 35 18.66 8.54 -18.67
CA SER A 35 18.29 9.96 -18.64
C SER A 35 18.50 10.62 -19.99
N PRO A 36 17.92 11.82 -20.22
CA PRO A 36 18.21 12.59 -21.43
C PRO A 36 19.71 12.83 -21.66
N ASP A 37 20.51 12.88 -20.59
CA ASP A 37 21.97 13.05 -20.63
C ASP A 37 22.73 11.71 -20.79
N GLY A 38 22.01 10.60 -20.99
CA GLY A 38 22.58 9.26 -21.16
C GLY A 38 23.05 8.58 -19.87
N ARG A 39 22.75 9.16 -18.70
CA ARG A 39 23.11 8.57 -17.39
C ARG A 39 22.01 7.64 -16.89
N THR A 40 22.37 6.60 -16.15
CA THR A 40 21.39 5.70 -15.52
C THR A 40 21.54 5.76 -14.01
N ALA A 41 20.43 5.97 -13.30
CA ALA A 41 20.42 5.94 -11.85
C ALA A 41 20.84 4.54 -11.34
N PRO A 42 21.70 4.42 -10.31
CA PRO A 42 22.16 3.13 -9.79
C PRO A 42 21.02 2.17 -9.42
N GLU A 43 19.91 2.72 -8.92
CA GLU A 43 18.72 1.96 -8.53
C GLU A 43 18.05 1.29 -9.76
N LEU A 44 18.01 2.00 -10.89
CA LEU A 44 17.49 1.46 -12.15
C LEU A 44 18.44 0.46 -12.77
N ASP A 45 19.75 0.65 -12.60
CA ASP A 45 20.73 -0.30 -13.11
C ASP A 45 20.65 -1.64 -12.36
N ARG A 46 20.51 -1.60 -11.03
CA ARG A 46 20.25 -2.78 -10.21
C ARG A 46 18.93 -3.48 -10.58
N LEU A 47 17.87 -2.71 -10.84
CA LEU A 47 16.61 -3.26 -11.34
C LEU A 47 16.77 -3.91 -12.72
N ARG A 48 17.54 -3.29 -13.63
CA ARG A 48 17.86 -3.85 -14.94
C ARG A 48 18.54 -5.20 -14.79
N GLU A 49 19.59 -5.27 -13.98
CA GLU A 49 20.35 -6.51 -13.76
C GLU A 49 19.44 -7.65 -13.30
N HIS A 50 18.55 -7.37 -12.35
CA HIS A 50 17.60 -8.35 -11.87
C HIS A 50 16.59 -8.79 -12.96
N LEU A 51 16.00 -7.83 -13.69
CA LEU A 51 15.03 -8.12 -14.75
C LEU A 51 15.62 -8.95 -15.90
N VAL A 52 16.91 -8.76 -16.21
CA VAL A 52 17.62 -9.53 -17.25
C VAL A 52 17.82 -11.00 -16.83
N GLN A 53 17.97 -11.25 -15.53
CA GLN A 53 18.12 -12.60 -14.98
C GLN A 53 16.79 -13.33 -14.74
N ALA A 54 15.65 -12.67 -14.94
CA ALA A 54 14.35 -13.30 -14.76
C ALA A 54 14.16 -14.55 -15.65
N ASP A 55 13.44 -15.54 -15.14
CA ASP A 55 13.15 -16.79 -15.84
C ASP A 55 12.33 -16.57 -17.12
N HIS A 56 11.52 -15.51 -17.14
CA HIS A 56 10.63 -15.18 -18.25
C HIS A 56 10.83 -13.73 -18.76
N PRO A 57 11.93 -13.46 -19.50
CA PRO A 57 12.25 -12.12 -20.01
C PRO A 57 11.17 -11.54 -20.94
N ASN A 58 10.39 -12.39 -21.61
CA ASN A 58 9.28 -11.97 -22.48
C ASN A 58 8.18 -11.22 -21.71
N TYR A 59 7.92 -11.58 -20.44
CA TYR A 59 6.94 -10.87 -19.63
C TYR A 59 7.44 -9.47 -19.28
N ALA A 60 8.72 -9.30 -18.96
CA ALA A 60 9.32 -7.98 -18.75
C ALA A 60 9.26 -7.12 -20.02
N ILE A 61 9.57 -7.68 -21.19
CA ILE A 61 9.45 -6.97 -22.48
C ILE A 61 8.01 -6.50 -22.74
N THR A 62 7.03 -7.37 -22.47
CA THR A 62 5.60 -7.07 -22.64
C THR A 62 5.14 -6.01 -21.65
N TRP A 63 5.55 -6.12 -20.39
CA TRP A 63 5.27 -5.15 -19.35
C TRP A 63 5.84 -3.75 -19.69
N LEU A 64 7.07 -3.66 -20.18
CA LEU A 64 7.71 -2.41 -20.65
C LEU A 64 7.00 -1.78 -21.87
N ARG A 65 6.12 -2.50 -22.57
CA ARG A 65 5.31 -1.93 -23.68
C ARG A 65 4.05 -1.22 -23.19
N LYS A 66 3.64 -1.43 -21.95
CA LYS A 66 2.40 -0.83 -21.45
C LYS A 66 2.55 0.70 -21.36
N PRO A 67 1.59 1.49 -21.87
CA PRO A 67 1.71 2.96 -21.89
C PRO A 67 1.94 3.58 -20.52
N ASN A 68 1.20 3.13 -19.50
CA ASN A 68 1.37 3.59 -18.12
C ASN A 68 2.78 3.33 -17.57
N VAL A 69 3.39 2.19 -17.90
CA VAL A 69 4.77 1.86 -17.50
C VAL A 69 5.76 2.80 -18.17
N GLN A 70 5.59 3.06 -19.47
CA GLN A 70 6.46 3.99 -20.20
C GLN A 70 6.36 5.42 -19.67
N THR A 71 5.14 5.89 -19.39
CA THR A 71 4.92 7.21 -18.77
C THR A 71 5.61 7.31 -17.42
N THR A 72 5.44 6.31 -16.54
CA THR A 72 6.09 6.30 -15.22
C THR A 72 7.61 6.29 -15.32
N ILE A 73 8.19 5.42 -16.16
CA ILE A 73 9.65 5.37 -16.36
C ILE A 73 10.16 6.70 -16.91
N THR A 74 9.47 7.28 -17.89
CA THR A 74 9.88 8.55 -18.50
C THR A 74 9.87 9.70 -17.50
N ALA A 75 8.82 9.82 -16.69
CA ALA A 75 8.77 10.82 -15.61
C ALA A 75 9.91 10.62 -14.62
N LEU A 76 10.12 9.37 -14.17
CA LEU A 76 11.18 9.02 -13.23
C LEU A 76 12.56 9.42 -13.74
N VAL A 77 12.88 9.01 -14.97
CA VAL A 77 14.20 9.18 -15.58
C VAL A 77 14.50 10.64 -15.97
N ARG A 78 13.47 11.45 -16.22
CA ARG A 78 13.62 12.87 -16.54
C ARG A 78 13.71 13.77 -15.32
N GLU A 79 12.91 13.48 -14.29
CA GLU A 79 12.72 14.39 -13.14
C GLU A 79 13.56 13.99 -11.93
N HIS A 80 14.01 12.72 -11.86
CA HIS A 80 14.62 12.16 -10.66
C HIS A 80 15.95 11.46 -10.98
N PRO A 81 17.09 12.19 -10.91
CA PRO A 81 18.41 11.61 -11.15
C PRO A 81 18.85 10.64 -10.04
N VAL A 82 18.27 10.78 -8.84
CA VAL A 82 18.44 9.86 -7.71
C VAL A 82 17.06 9.33 -7.34
N ILE A 83 16.93 8.01 -7.22
CA ILE A 83 15.65 7.40 -6.90
C ILE A 83 15.64 7.03 -5.43
N THR A 84 14.74 7.66 -4.69
CA THR A 84 14.49 7.37 -3.28
C THR A 84 12.99 7.19 -3.06
N HIS A 85 12.61 6.68 -1.88
CA HIS A 85 11.22 6.66 -1.48
C HIS A 85 10.55 8.04 -1.55
N THR A 86 11.27 9.07 -1.13
CA THR A 86 10.79 10.46 -1.12
C THR A 86 10.58 11.01 -2.53
N THR A 87 11.46 10.72 -3.49
CA THR A 87 11.25 11.16 -4.88
C THR A 87 10.07 10.43 -5.51
N LEU A 88 9.86 9.15 -5.20
CA LEU A 88 8.67 8.43 -5.67
C LEU A 88 7.39 8.96 -4.99
N ASP A 89 7.47 9.57 -3.80
CA ASP A 89 6.33 10.17 -3.13
C ASP A 89 5.85 11.47 -3.77
N THR A 90 6.75 12.23 -4.43
CA THR A 90 6.39 13.47 -5.14
C THR A 90 5.70 13.22 -6.47
N MET A 91 5.82 12.01 -7.02
CA MET A 91 5.18 11.62 -8.27
C MET A 91 3.68 11.35 -8.08
N THR A 92 2.91 11.37 -9.17
CA THR A 92 1.50 10.94 -9.17
C THR A 92 1.39 9.48 -8.73
N GLN A 93 0.69 9.24 -7.62
CA GLN A 93 0.55 7.90 -7.06
C GLN A 93 -0.36 7.04 -7.94
N THR A 94 0.18 5.95 -8.47
CA THR A 94 -0.53 4.99 -9.33
C THR A 94 -0.16 3.56 -8.96
N LYS A 95 -1.00 2.58 -9.33
CA LYS A 95 -0.68 1.15 -9.15
C LYS A 95 0.63 0.76 -9.86
N THR A 96 0.96 1.42 -10.96
CA THR A 96 2.21 1.20 -11.69
C THR A 96 3.41 1.68 -10.90
N LEU A 97 3.34 2.88 -10.33
CA LEU A 97 4.38 3.43 -9.47
C LEU A 97 4.56 2.58 -8.20
N ASP A 98 3.46 2.11 -7.59
CA ASP A 98 3.48 1.19 -6.45
C ASP A 98 4.23 -0.11 -6.77
N HIS A 99 3.91 -0.69 -7.94
CA HIS A 99 4.59 -1.90 -8.40
C HIS A 99 6.07 -1.64 -8.69
N PHE A 100 6.41 -0.48 -9.28
CA PHE A 100 7.78 -0.08 -9.55
C PHE A 100 8.59 0.06 -8.26
N ARG A 101 8.04 0.75 -7.26
CA ARG A 101 8.63 0.86 -5.92
C ARG A 101 8.85 -0.51 -5.28
N SER A 102 7.85 -1.39 -5.37
CA SER A 102 7.95 -2.77 -4.84
C SER A 102 9.08 -3.56 -5.50
N MET A 103 9.28 -3.42 -6.82
CA MET A 103 10.41 -4.05 -7.51
C MET A 103 11.75 -3.47 -7.08
N LEU A 104 11.86 -2.15 -6.93
CA LEU A 104 13.09 -1.51 -6.44
C LEU A 104 13.48 -1.99 -5.04
N VAL A 105 12.49 -2.16 -4.15
CA VAL A 105 12.72 -2.75 -2.82
C VAL A 105 13.12 -4.22 -2.93
N SER A 106 12.45 -5.02 -3.78
CA SER A 106 12.73 -6.46 -3.88
C SER A 106 14.14 -6.76 -4.41
N VAL A 107 14.69 -5.87 -5.24
CA VAL A 107 16.07 -6.01 -5.74
C VAL A 107 17.10 -5.35 -4.83
N GLY A 108 16.68 -4.77 -3.70
CA GLY A 108 17.54 -4.04 -2.77
C GLY A 108 18.05 -2.70 -3.30
N ALA A 109 17.42 -2.13 -4.33
CA ALA A 109 17.71 -0.80 -4.82
C ALA A 109 17.15 0.29 -3.89
N LEU A 110 16.07 -0.01 -3.17
CA LEU A 110 15.54 0.82 -2.09
C LEU A 110 15.45 0.01 -0.80
N GLU A 111 15.62 0.67 0.34
CA GLU A 111 15.38 0.06 1.64
C GLU A 111 13.91 -0.34 1.79
N PHE A 112 13.66 -1.37 2.59
CA PHE A 112 12.30 -1.78 2.89
C PHE A 112 11.54 -0.66 3.61
N ARG A 113 10.35 -0.33 3.09
CA ARG A 113 9.43 0.65 3.66
C ARG A 113 8.00 0.10 3.55
N ASP A 114 7.25 0.15 4.63
CA ASP A 114 5.86 -0.33 4.64
C ASP A 114 4.93 0.69 3.97
N GLU A 115 4.76 0.56 2.65
CA GLU A 115 3.89 1.43 1.85
C GLU A 115 2.43 1.38 2.28
N GLY A 116 1.96 0.23 2.75
CA GLY A 116 0.60 0.08 3.25
C GLY A 116 0.38 0.93 4.50
N LEU A 117 1.35 0.89 5.41
CA LEU A 117 1.36 1.70 6.63
C LEU A 117 1.44 3.20 6.31
N ILE A 118 2.35 3.62 5.43
CA ILE A 118 2.47 5.04 5.05
C ILE A 118 1.20 5.56 4.39
N ARG A 119 0.58 4.76 3.52
CA ARG A 119 -0.66 5.16 2.85
C ARG A 119 -1.80 5.34 3.85
N VAL A 120 -1.97 4.41 4.77
CA VAL A 120 -3.02 4.55 5.79
C VAL A 120 -2.73 5.73 6.73
N GLU A 121 -1.46 6.01 7.05
CA GLU A 121 -1.09 7.21 7.82
C GLU A 121 -1.50 8.51 7.11
N ARG A 122 -1.24 8.62 5.79
CA ARG A 122 -1.69 9.78 5.01
C ARG A 122 -3.21 9.90 4.95
N GLU A 123 -3.92 8.79 4.76
CA GLU A 123 -5.40 8.78 4.75
C GLU A 123 -5.98 9.23 6.10
N VAL A 124 -5.33 8.82 7.19
CA VAL A 124 -5.68 9.26 8.55
C VAL A 124 -5.49 10.77 8.70
N ASP A 125 -4.36 11.31 8.26
CA ASP A 125 -4.09 12.73 8.37
C ASP A 125 -5.09 13.56 7.57
N VAL A 126 -5.46 13.11 6.37
CA VAL A 126 -6.50 13.76 5.56
C VAL A 126 -7.86 13.70 6.28
N ALA A 127 -8.29 12.51 6.72
CA ALA A 127 -9.58 12.36 7.41
C ALA A 127 -9.68 13.22 8.67
N VAL A 128 -8.59 13.33 9.46
CA VAL A 128 -8.57 14.20 10.64
C VAL A 128 -8.60 15.68 10.26
N ALA A 129 -7.92 16.08 9.18
CA ALA A 129 -7.89 17.46 8.72
C ALA A 129 -9.24 17.96 8.16
N GLU A 130 -10.11 17.06 7.69
CA GLU A 130 -11.47 17.39 7.21
C GLU A 130 -12.42 17.82 8.33
N HIS A 131 -12.12 17.50 9.60
CA HIS A 131 -12.90 17.97 10.75
C HIS A 131 -12.50 19.38 11.16
N GLN A 132 -13.50 20.18 11.57
CA GLN A 132 -13.24 21.46 12.22
C GLN A 132 -12.42 21.28 13.50
N LEU A 133 -11.52 22.22 13.77
CA LEU A 133 -10.71 22.24 15.00
C LEU A 133 -11.66 22.20 16.22
N GLY A 134 -11.55 21.15 17.03
CA GLY A 134 -12.48 20.98 18.13
C GLY A 134 -12.45 19.61 18.79
N GLU A 135 -13.58 19.24 19.38
CA GLU A 135 -13.76 17.97 20.10
C GLU A 135 -13.72 16.76 19.16
N HIS A 136 -14.45 16.80 18.05
CA HIS A 136 -14.53 15.68 17.11
C HIS A 136 -13.19 15.35 16.48
N GLN A 137 -12.47 16.37 15.99
CA GLN A 137 -11.12 16.19 15.45
C GLN A 137 -10.16 15.58 16.48
N ARG A 138 -10.17 16.08 17.72
CA ARG A 138 -9.30 15.54 18.80
C ARG A 138 -9.67 14.10 19.15
N ALA A 139 -10.95 13.78 19.19
CA ALA A 139 -11.42 12.42 19.44
C ALA A 139 -11.01 11.46 18.32
N LEU A 140 -11.18 11.87 17.05
CA LEU A 140 -10.77 11.07 15.89
C LEU A 140 -9.26 10.85 15.87
N ARG A 141 -8.46 11.92 16.00
CA ARG A 141 -7.00 11.85 16.09
C ARG A 141 -6.57 10.90 17.22
N GLY A 142 -7.13 11.10 18.41
CA GLY A 142 -6.82 10.27 19.58
C GLY A 142 -7.15 8.80 19.37
N PHE A 143 -8.29 8.52 18.74
CA PHE A 143 -8.71 7.16 18.42
C PHE A 143 -7.73 6.53 17.44
N VAL A 144 -7.43 7.22 16.34
CA VAL A 144 -6.61 6.64 15.30
C VAL A 144 -5.16 6.46 15.75
N ASP A 145 -4.53 7.47 16.33
CA ASP A 145 -3.12 7.40 16.71
C ASP A 145 -2.88 6.36 17.81
N TRP A 146 -3.65 6.45 18.90
CA TRP A 146 -3.40 5.67 20.10
C TRP A 146 -4.11 4.32 20.12
N HIS A 147 -5.28 4.22 19.48
CA HIS A 147 -6.00 2.96 19.38
C HIS A 147 -5.56 2.20 18.14
N LEU A 148 -5.75 2.76 16.94
CA LEU A 148 -5.56 2.05 15.67
C LEU A 148 -4.07 1.84 15.35
N MET A 149 -3.35 2.94 15.13
CA MET A 149 -1.99 2.96 14.60
C MET A 149 -0.98 2.41 15.59
N ARG A 150 -1.04 2.80 16.86
CA ARG A 150 -0.13 2.27 17.90
C ARG A 150 -0.22 0.75 18.02
N ARG A 151 -1.42 0.16 17.96
CA ARG A 151 -1.57 -1.30 18.03
C ARG A 151 -1.21 -2.00 16.74
N LEU A 152 -1.46 -1.39 15.58
CA LEU A 152 -0.96 -1.90 14.30
C LEU A 152 0.57 -1.97 14.34
N ARG A 153 1.25 -0.85 14.58
CA ARG A 153 2.72 -0.78 14.67
C ARG A 153 3.30 -1.78 15.68
N GLY A 154 2.67 -1.90 16.86
CA GLY A 154 3.09 -2.88 17.88
C GLY A 154 2.97 -4.34 17.44
N ARG A 155 2.10 -4.67 16.48
CA ARG A 155 1.95 -6.03 15.93
C ARG A 155 2.88 -6.32 14.77
N LEU A 156 3.27 -5.30 14.00
CA LEU A 156 4.12 -5.47 12.83
C LEU A 156 5.51 -5.98 13.20
N LYS A 157 6.09 -5.59 14.34
CA LYS A 157 7.41 -6.08 14.82
C LYS A 157 8.49 -6.12 13.71
N GLY A 158 8.50 -5.14 12.81
CA GLY A 158 9.44 -5.06 11.67
C GLY A 158 9.00 -5.77 10.38
N THR A 159 7.79 -6.33 10.34
CA THR A 159 7.16 -6.90 9.13
C THR A 159 6.15 -5.94 8.51
N SER A 160 5.82 -6.12 7.22
CA SER A 160 4.76 -5.32 6.56
C SER A 160 3.39 -5.59 7.14
N ALA A 161 2.56 -4.56 7.21
CA ALA A 161 1.13 -4.70 7.40
C ALA A 161 0.51 -5.49 6.24
N SER A 162 -0.28 -6.51 6.57
CA SER A 162 -1.06 -7.21 5.56
C SER A 162 -2.16 -6.32 5.01
N VAL A 163 -2.63 -6.64 3.79
CA VAL A 163 -3.76 -5.94 3.15
C VAL A 163 -4.99 -5.93 4.06
N GLN A 164 -5.25 -7.05 4.75
CA GLN A 164 -6.37 -7.15 5.68
C GLN A 164 -6.18 -6.28 6.93
N GLN A 165 -4.95 -6.16 7.45
CA GLN A 165 -4.68 -5.30 8.59
C GLN A 165 -4.92 -3.83 8.25
N ILE A 166 -4.45 -3.37 7.09
CA ILE A 166 -4.70 -2.02 6.57
C ILE A 166 -6.20 -1.79 6.33
N ARG A 167 -6.89 -2.76 5.70
CA ARG A 167 -8.34 -2.68 5.46
C ARG A 167 -9.11 -2.52 6.77
N ASN A 168 -8.75 -3.28 7.81
CA ASN A 168 -9.42 -3.18 9.12
C ASN A 168 -9.25 -1.79 9.73
N VAL A 169 -8.07 -1.18 9.63
CA VAL A 169 -7.85 0.21 10.10
C VAL A 169 -8.72 1.18 9.32
N ARG A 170 -8.76 1.09 7.99
CA ARG A 170 -9.61 1.95 7.14
C ARG A 170 -11.08 1.86 7.49
N VAL A 171 -11.60 0.64 7.69
CA VAL A 171 -13.01 0.43 8.06
C VAL A 171 -13.33 1.09 9.41
N LEU A 172 -12.45 0.95 10.41
CA LEU A 172 -12.63 1.56 11.73
C LEU A 172 -12.52 3.09 11.69
N LEU A 173 -11.59 3.61 10.87
CA LEU A 173 -11.46 5.04 10.59
C LEU A 173 -12.75 5.57 9.98
N SER A 174 -13.23 4.97 8.88
CA SER A 174 -14.47 5.40 8.21
C SER A 174 -15.70 5.32 9.10
N ALA A 175 -15.81 4.29 9.95
CA ALA A 175 -16.90 4.17 10.90
C ALA A 175 -16.89 5.32 11.93
N ALA A 176 -15.73 5.60 12.54
CA ALA A 176 -15.58 6.69 13.50
C ALA A 176 -15.82 8.06 12.85
N ASP A 177 -15.23 8.28 11.67
CA ASP A 177 -15.37 9.50 10.88
C ASP A 177 -16.83 9.78 10.52
N SER A 178 -17.53 8.77 9.97
CA SER A 178 -18.95 8.87 9.62
C SER A 178 -19.83 9.24 10.81
N PHE A 179 -19.61 8.62 11.97
CA PHE A 179 -20.36 8.94 13.19
C PHE A 179 -20.12 10.39 13.66
N LEU A 180 -18.87 10.85 13.63
CA LEU A 180 -18.53 12.23 14.00
C LEU A 180 -19.10 13.25 13.01
N HIS A 181 -19.09 12.94 11.72
CA HIS A 181 -19.73 13.77 10.71
C HIS A 181 -21.24 13.86 10.93
N TRP A 182 -21.90 12.74 11.24
CA TRP A 182 -23.33 12.68 11.55
C TRP A 182 -23.71 13.54 12.77
N LEU A 183 -22.87 13.53 13.82
CA LEU A 183 -23.05 14.41 14.99
C LEU A 183 -22.84 15.89 14.62
N THR A 184 -21.85 16.18 13.78
CA THR A 184 -21.56 17.53 13.30
C THR A 184 -22.74 18.12 12.54
N VAL A 185 -23.37 17.33 11.65
CA VAL A 185 -24.59 17.74 10.90
C VAL A 185 -25.74 18.07 11.86
N ARG A 186 -25.85 17.35 12.97
CA ARG A 186 -26.88 17.59 14.02
C ARG A 186 -26.50 18.67 15.03
N LYS A 187 -25.29 19.23 14.93
CA LYS A 187 -24.73 20.21 15.87
C LYS A 187 -24.67 19.68 17.31
N THR A 188 -24.48 18.37 17.46
CA THR A 188 -24.31 17.70 18.75
C THR A 188 -22.82 17.41 18.97
N SER A 189 -22.34 17.58 20.20
CA SER A 189 -20.98 17.16 20.60
C SER A 189 -20.96 15.70 21.07
N LEU A 190 -19.80 15.04 21.07
CA LEU A 190 -19.68 13.71 21.69
C LEU A 190 -20.08 13.73 23.17
N ARG A 191 -19.76 14.81 23.89
CA ARG A 191 -20.10 14.97 25.31
C ARG A 191 -21.60 15.13 25.57
N SER A 192 -22.35 15.74 24.65
CA SER A 192 -23.80 15.88 24.75
C SER A 192 -24.55 14.73 24.07
N CYS A 193 -23.84 13.84 23.38
CA CYS A 193 -24.44 12.73 22.66
C CYS A 193 -25.17 11.78 23.63
N THR A 194 -26.42 11.50 23.30
CA THR A 194 -27.32 10.64 24.06
C THR A 194 -27.36 9.22 23.50
N GLN A 195 -27.84 8.27 24.30
CA GLN A 195 -28.05 6.89 23.84
C GLN A 195 -29.01 6.83 22.64
N ALA A 196 -30.08 7.64 22.66
CA ALA A 196 -31.06 7.70 21.59
C ALA A 196 -30.45 8.21 20.27
N GLU A 197 -29.48 9.13 20.33
CA GLU A 197 -28.76 9.57 19.14
C GLU A 197 -27.83 8.49 18.58
N VAL A 198 -27.15 7.73 19.45
CA VAL A 198 -26.34 6.57 19.00
C VAL A 198 -27.22 5.53 18.31
N GLU A 199 -28.37 5.20 18.90
CA GLU A 199 -29.33 4.26 18.30
C GLU A 199 -29.93 4.78 17.01
N SER A 200 -30.27 6.07 16.95
CA SER A 200 -30.76 6.72 15.73
C SER A 200 -29.71 6.68 14.61
N TYR A 201 -28.43 6.90 14.93
CA TYR A 201 -27.35 6.74 13.98
C TYR A 201 -27.26 5.29 13.48
N LEU A 202 -27.25 4.30 14.37
CA LEU A 202 -27.16 2.89 13.97
C LEU A 202 -28.36 2.45 13.12
N ASN A 203 -29.55 2.96 13.41
CA ASN A 203 -30.78 2.70 12.65
C ASN A 203 -30.83 3.41 11.29
N SER A 204 -29.95 4.40 11.05
CA SER A 204 -29.82 5.03 9.73
C SER A 204 -28.99 4.20 8.72
N GLU A 205 -28.66 2.96 9.11
CA GLU A 205 -27.86 1.99 8.33
C GLU A 205 -26.56 2.58 7.72
N PRO A 206 -25.72 3.24 8.54
CA PRO A 206 -24.48 3.79 8.05
C PRO A 206 -23.53 2.67 7.61
N ALA A 207 -22.68 2.99 6.63
CA ALA A 207 -21.57 2.11 6.27
C ALA A 207 -20.75 1.77 7.52
N TYR A 208 -20.52 0.48 7.75
CA TYR A 208 -19.75 -0.01 8.91
C TYR A 208 -20.36 0.32 10.28
N ALA A 209 -21.70 0.38 10.39
CA ALA A 209 -22.43 0.62 11.64
C ALA A 209 -21.91 -0.23 12.81
N ALA A 210 -21.65 -1.51 12.56
CA ALA A 210 -21.14 -2.43 13.59
C ALA A 210 -19.78 -1.97 14.14
N GLN A 211 -18.90 -1.44 13.28
CA GLN A 211 -17.55 -1.01 13.63
C GLN A 211 -17.50 0.30 14.43
N CYS A 212 -18.59 1.07 14.47
CA CYS A 212 -18.76 2.15 15.46
C CYS A 212 -18.71 1.63 16.90
N GLY A 213 -19.01 0.33 17.07
CA GLY A 213 -18.82 -0.42 18.31
C GLY A 213 -17.39 -0.47 18.85
N ALA A 214 -16.38 -0.09 18.06
CA ALA A 214 -15.00 0.10 18.54
C ALA A 214 -14.74 1.54 19.00
N PHE A 215 -15.33 2.53 18.32
CA PHE A 215 -15.10 3.95 18.58
C PHE A 215 -15.88 4.45 19.80
N VAL A 216 -17.19 4.22 19.87
CA VAL A 216 -18.05 4.77 20.93
C VAL A 216 -17.58 4.33 22.33
N PRO A 217 -17.34 3.03 22.61
CA PRO A 217 -16.83 2.63 23.91
C PRO A 217 -15.43 3.19 24.21
N TRP A 218 -14.59 3.35 23.18
CA TRP A 218 -13.27 3.99 23.34
C TRP A 218 -13.42 5.46 23.74
N ALA A 219 -14.33 6.20 23.10
CA ALA A 219 -14.57 7.62 23.36
C ALA A 219 -15.11 7.86 24.77
N VAL A 220 -16.02 7.00 25.25
CA VAL A 220 -16.48 7.00 26.65
C VAL A 220 -15.33 6.75 27.62
N ARG A 221 -14.54 5.69 27.38
CA ARG A 221 -13.39 5.33 28.23
C ARG A 221 -12.32 6.43 28.28
N GLN A 222 -12.16 7.21 27.21
CA GLN A 222 -11.22 8.34 27.15
C GLN A 222 -11.88 9.69 27.53
N ARG A 223 -13.13 9.67 28.00
CA ARG A 223 -13.89 10.86 28.45
C ARG A 223 -14.12 11.92 27.36
N TYR A 224 -14.12 11.50 26.09
CA TYR A 224 -14.60 12.33 24.98
C TYR A 224 -16.14 12.33 24.92
N ALA A 225 -16.78 11.18 25.19
CA ALA A 225 -18.23 11.05 25.19
C ALA A 225 -18.82 10.91 26.60
N ALA A 226 -20.13 11.16 26.74
CA ALA A 226 -20.84 11.04 28.01
C ALA A 226 -20.71 9.64 28.63
N ALA A 227 -20.61 9.58 29.96
CA ALA A 227 -20.69 8.30 30.67
C ALA A 227 -22.09 7.70 30.50
N GLY A 228 -22.17 6.45 30.04
CA GLY A 228 -23.43 5.71 29.95
C GLY A 228 -23.94 5.43 28.53
N ILE A 229 -23.39 6.07 27.49
CA ILE A 229 -23.72 5.68 26.11
C ILE A 229 -23.09 4.32 25.76
N LYS A 230 -23.85 3.51 25.03
CA LYS A 230 -23.53 2.15 24.62
C LYS A 230 -23.74 2.02 23.12
N ALA A 231 -22.77 1.39 22.46
CA ALA A 231 -22.91 0.86 21.11
C ALA A 231 -22.67 -0.66 21.17
N PRO A 232 -23.20 -1.45 20.22
CA PRO A 232 -22.90 -2.87 20.11
C PRO A 232 -21.38 -3.06 20.15
N ALA A 233 -20.84 -3.65 21.21
CA ALA A 233 -19.41 -3.67 21.42
C ALA A 233 -18.74 -4.64 20.45
N ILE A 234 -17.98 -4.11 19.49
CA ILE A 234 -17.01 -4.94 18.76
C ILE A 234 -15.69 -4.87 19.54
N ARG A 235 -15.25 -6.02 20.04
CA ARG A 235 -13.95 -6.12 20.67
C ARG A 235 -12.87 -6.06 19.58
N TRP A 236 -12.45 -4.86 19.23
CA TRP A 236 -11.25 -4.68 18.42
C TRP A 236 -10.01 -4.92 19.29
N THR A 237 -9.44 -6.12 19.19
CA THR A 237 -8.18 -6.48 19.87
C THR A 237 -6.96 -5.92 19.12
N GLY A 238 -7.15 -5.40 17.92
CA GLY A 238 -6.13 -5.01 16.95
C GLY A 238 -6.37 -5.72 15.61
N PRO A 239 -5.70 -5.32 14.52
CA PRO A 239 -5.83 -5.98 13.23
C PRO A 239 -5.25 -7.39 13.34
N ALA A 240 -6.12 -8.42 13.30
CA ALA A 240 -5.67 -9.81 13.43
C ALA A 240 -4.53 -10.08 12.45
N GLY A 241 -3.53 -10.87 12.88
CA GLY A 241 -2.48 -11.35 11.99
C GLY A 241 -3.11 -12.06 10.78
N PRO A 242 -2.34 -12.35 9.71
CA PRO A 242 -2.89 -12.93 8.50
C PRO A 242 -3.78 -14.13 8.84
N HIS A 243 -5.09 -13.96 8.72
CA HIS A 243 -6.03 -15.07 8.63
C HIS A 243 -5.79 -15.67 7.25
N ASP A 244 -4.88 -16.65 7.18
CA ASP A 244 -4.80 -17.76 6.21
C ASP A 244 -5.35 -17.54 4.78
N GLN A 245 -5.11 -16.39 4.17
CA GLN A 245 -5.34 -16.15 2.73
C GLN A 245 -4.04 -15.83 2.01
N ASP A 246 -3.20 -14.97 2.58
CA ASP A 246 -1.86 -14.70 2.02
C ASP A 246 -0.91 -15.89 2.25
N ALA A 247 -1.07 -16.62 3.36
CA ALA A 247 -0.37 -17.88 3.60
C ALA A 247 -0.78 -18.97 2.61
N ARG A 248 -2.07 -19.05 2.23
CA ARG A 248 -2.54 -19.94 1.14
C ARG A 248 -1.84 -19.64 -0.17
N TRP A 249 -1.70 -18.38 -0.59
CA TRP A 249 -1.00 -18.06 -1.84
C TRP A 249 0.52 -18.34 -1.80
N ALA A 250 1.15 -18.25 -0.63
CA ALA A 250 2.53 -18.65 -0.43
C ALA A 250 2.69 -20.19 -0.43
N VAL A 251 1.74 -20.92 0.17
CA VAL A 251 1.68 -22.39 0.16
C VAL A 251 1.34 -22.92 -1.23
N THR A 252 0.42 -22.29 -1.98
CA THR A 252 0.12 -22.63 -3.37
C THR A 252 1.35 -22.39 -4.26
N ARG A 253 2.14 -21.34 -4.02
CA ARG A 253 3.43 -21.16 -4.70
C ARG A 253 4.44 -22.25 -4.33
N ARG A 254 4.52 -22.63 -3.05
CA ARG A 254 5.40 -23.72 -2.60
C ARG A 254 5.01 -25.07 -3.23
N LEU A 255 3.72 -25.39 -3.29
CA LEU A 255 3.19 -26.62 -3.88
C LEU A 255 3.23 -26.65 -5.42
N LEU A 256 3.35 -25.49 -6.08
CA LEU A 256 3.58 -25.40 -7.53
C LEU A 256 5.06 -25.47 -7.91
N HIS A 257 5.97 -25.33 -6.94
CA HIS A 257 7.42 -25.46 -7.13
C HIS A 257 7.99 -26.76 -6.54
N ASP A 258 7.28 -27.42 -5.63
CA ASP A 258 7.59 -28.74 -5.08
C ASP A 258 6.56 -29.77 -5.58
N GLY A 259 6.72 -30.22 -6.82
CA GLY A 259 6.05 -31.37 -7.41
C GLY A 259 6.98 -32.04 -8.42
N PRO A 260 7.02 -33.38 -8.45
CA PRO A 260 8.21 -34.25 -8.41
C PRO A 260 9.20 -34.15 -9.58
#